data_AF-A0AAW2P3R6-F1
#
_entry.id   AF-A0AAW2P3R6-F1
#
_cell.length_a   1.000
_cell.length_b   1.000
_cell.length_c   1.000
_cell.angle_alpha   90.00
_cell.angle_beta   90.00
_cell.angle_gamma   90.00
#
_symmetry.space_group_name_H-M   'P 1'
#
loop_
_entity.id
_entity.type
_entity.pdbx_description
1 polymer ?
#
loop_
_entity_poly.entity_id
_entity_poly.type
_entity_poly.pdbx_seq_one_letter_code
_entity_poly.pdbx_strand_id
1 'polypeptide(L)'
;MEHLDSDLKRLMDVKMRPLRPSEVKCMMKQLLEGVKFLHENEVMHRDLKPSNLLVNKMGELKICDFGLSRQLQSESGSYSPRVATLWYRALEVLAGAETYSSAVDMWSVGCIMAEMLLKQVLFKRRCEIEQLRIIYMSSGIGC
;
A
#
# COMPACT_ATOMS: atom_id res chain seq x y z
N MET A 1 18.67 15.67 5.95
CA MET A 1 17.49 14.79 5.94
C MET A 1 16.49 15.38 6.91
N GLU A 2 15.31 15.80 6.44
CA GLU A 2 14.22 16.17 7.34
C GLU A 2 13.88 14.96 8.22
N HIS A 3 13.90 15.15 9.54
CA HIS A 3 13.43 14.13 10.48
C HIS A 3 11.91 13.98 10.32
N LEU A 4 11.48 12.91 9.67
CA LEU A 4 10.08 12.49 9.69
C LEU A 4 9.85 11.72 11.00
N ASP A 5 8.97 12.25 11.85
CA ASP A 5 8.84 11.86 13.26
C ASP A 5 8.26 10.44 13.48
N SER A 6 7.51 9.89 12.51
CA SER A 6 6.80 8.62 12.62
C SER A 6 6.37 8.08 11.24
N ASP A 7 6.07 6.79 11.14
CA ASP A 7 5.29 6.26 10.02
C ASP A 7 3.77 6.43 10.24
N LEU A 8 2.99 6.31 9.15
CA LEU A 8 1.53 6.43 9.15
C LEU A 8 0.88 5.33 10.00
N LYS A 9 1.47 4.14 10.08
CA LYS A 9 0.94 3.05 10.91
C LYS A 9 0.90 3.47 12.37
N ARG A 10 2.03 3.93 12.90
CA ARG A 10 2.17 4.43 14.27
C ARG A 10 1.30 5.65 14.53
N LEU A 11 1.13 6.56 13.56
CA LEU A 11 0.21 7.69 13.67
C LEU A 11 -1.25 7.23 13.87
N MET A 12 -1.69 6.23 13.11
CA MET A 12 -3.05 5.68 13.24
C MET A 12 -3.25 4.89 14.55
N ASP A 13 -2.22 4.19 15.02
CA ASP A 13 -2.28 3.40 16.24
C ASP A 13 -2.37 4.29 17.51
N VAL A 14 -1.69 5.45 17.53
CA VAL A 14 -1.74 6.39 18.66
C VAL A 14 -3.06 7.16 18.73
N LYS A 15 -3.72 7.41 17.60
CA LYS A 15 -5.01 8.13 17.60
C LYS A 15 -6.11 7.24 18.19
N MET A 16 -7.00 7.80 19.01
CA MET A 16 -8.16 7.07 19.53
C MET A 16 -9.23 6.80 18.46
N ARG A 17 -9.39 7.74 17.51
CA ARG A 17 -10.39 7.69 16.44
C ARG A 17 -9.74 7.53 15.05
N PRO A 18 -10.49 7.08 14.03
CA PRO A 18 -10.03 7.13 12.64
C PRO A 18 -9.63 8.54 12.21
N LEU A 19 -8.85 8.65 11.13
CA LEU A 19 -8.51 9.94 10.55
C LEU A 19 -9.76 10.62 10.00
N ARG A 20 -9.85 11.94 10.16
CA ARG A 20 -10.95 12.72 9.59
C ARG A 20 -10.87 12.68 8.06
N PRO A 21 -11.99 12.77 7.33
CA PRO A 21 -11.97 12.80 5.87
C PRO A 21 -11.05 13.87 5.27
N SER A 22 -10.88 15.02 5.93
CA SER A 22 -9.94 16.07 5.52
C SER A 22 -8.47 15.65 5.66
N GLU A 23 -8.12 14.96 6.74
CA GLU A 23 -6.78 14.41 6.97
C GLU A 23 -6.48 13.33 5.94
N VAL A 24 -7.43 12.41 5.71
CA VAL A 24 -7.33 11.37 4.67
C VAL A 24 -7.14 12.00 3.29
N LYS A 25 -7.95 13.00 2.92
CA LYS A 25 -7.84 13.69 1.63
C LYS A 25 -6.46 14.32 1.43
N CYS A 26 -5.91 14.96 2.46
CA CYS A 26 -4.59 15.58 2.42
C CYS A 26 -3.47 14.54 2.23
N MET A 27 -3.50 13.45 2.99
CA MET A 27 -2.50 12.38 2.90
C MET A 27 -2.61 11.62 1.58
N MET A 28 -3.82 11.33 1.11
CA MET A 28 -4.05 10.66 -0.17
C MET A 28 -3.56 11.47 -1.34
N LYS A 29 -3.73 12.80 -1.32
CA LYS A 29 -3.19 13.67 -2.37
C LYS A 29 -1.66 13.52 -2.49
N GLN A 30 -0.95 13.61 -1.36
CA GLN A 30 0.51 13.48 -1.34
C GLN A 30 0.98 12.08 -1.72
N LEU A 31 0.29 11.04 -1.25
CA LEU A 31 0.59 9.65 -1.61
C LEU A 31 0.42 9.43 -3.12
N LEU A 32 -0.68 9.92 -3.71
CA LEU A 32 -0.92 9.80 -5.15
C LEU A 32 0.09 10.59 -5.97
N GLU A 33 0.49 11.78 -5.53
CA GLU A 33 1.55 12.57 -6.17
C GLU A 33 2.90 11.83 -6.14
N GLY A 34 3.25 11.22 -4.99
CA GLY A 34 4.46 10.40 -4.86
C GLY A 34 4.43 9.15 -5.72
N VAL A 35 3.31 8.40 -5.73
CA VAL A 35 3.15 7.20 -6.57
C VAL A 35 3.18 7.56 -8.05
N LYS A 36 2.50 8.64 -8.44
CA LYS A 36 2.55 9.17 -9.81
C LYS A 36 4.00 9.46 -10.23
N PHE A 37 4.77 10.16 -9.39
CA PHE A 37 6.18 10.43 -9.66
C PHE A 37 6.99 9.15 -9.87
N LEU A 38 6.79 8.12 -9.04
CA LEU A 38 7.46 6.82 -9.23
C LEU A 38 7.08 6.19 -10.57
N HIS A 39 5.79 6.15 -10.90
CA HIS A 39 5.29 5.52 -12.11
C HIS A 39 5.75 6.26 -13.38
N GLU A 40 5.80 7.60 -13.38
CA GLU A 40 6.33 8.41 -14.47
C GLU A 40 7.83 8.19 -14.69
N ASN A 41 8.57 7.79 -13.65
CA ASN A 41 9.99 7.42 -13.73
C ASN A 41 10.18 5.90 -13.88
N GLU A 42 9.15 5.18 -14.32
CA GLU A 42 9.18 3.74 -14.56
C GLU A 42 9.54 2.89 -13.33
N VAL A 43 9.26 3.37 -12.11
CA VAL A 43 9.50 2.66 -10.86
C VAL A 43 8.19 2.16 -10.26
N MET A 44 8.13 0.86 -9.98
CA MET A 44 7.05 0.25 -9.18
C MET A 44 7.52 0.03 -7.74
N HIS A 45 6.72 0.45 -6.76
CA HIS A 45 7.11 0.37 -5.36
C HIS A 45 6.99 -1.05 -4.78
N ARG A 46 5.87 -1.73 -5.04
CA ARG A 46 5.57 -3.15 -4.74
C ARG A 46 5.37 -3.51 -3.26
N ASP A 47 5.69 -2.61 -2.34
CA ASP A 47 5.46 -2.81 -0.89
C ASP A 47 4.87 -1.56 -0.21
N LEU A 48 3.89 -0.92 -0.87
CA LEU A 48 3.17 0.19 -0.26
C LEU A 48 2.29 -0.32 0.89
N LYS A 49 2.55 0.20 2.08
CA LYS A 49 1.82 -0.08 3.32
C LYS A 49 2.02 1.07 4.30
N PRO A 50 1.16 1.25 5.33
CA PRO A 50 1.26 2.40 6.23
C PRO A 50 2.60 2.54 6.97
N SER A 51 3.32 1.44 7.22
CA SER A 51 4.66 1.51 7.84
C SER A 51 5.75 2.04 6.90
N ASN A 52 5.49 2.06 5.58
CA ASN A 52 6.41 2.56 4.55
C ASN A 52 6.02 3.97 4.07
N LEU A 53 5.13 4.63 4.81
CA LEU A 53 4.73 6.02 4.59
C LEU A 53 5.13 6.84 5.80
N LEU A 54 6.16 7.66 5.65
CA LEU A 54 6.65 8.54 6.71
C LEU A 54 5.78 9.79 6.77
N VAL A 55 5.44 10.23 7.98
CA VAL A 55 4.60 11.39 8.24
C VAL A 55 5.22 12.25 9.33
N ASN A 56 5.29 13.56 9.13
CA ASN A 56 5.72 14.49 10.18
C ASN A 56 4.55 15.21 10.87
N LYS A 57 4.87 16.01 11.89
CA LYS A 57 3.87 16.81 12.64
C LYS A 57 3.11 17.83 11.79
N MET A 58 3.66 18.23 10.64
CA MET A 58 3.01 19.16 9.71
C MET A 58 2.05 18.44 8.75
N GLY A 59 1.99 17.10 8.79
CA GLY A 59 1.15 16.29 7.91
C GLY A 59 1.76 16.04 6.53
N GLU A 60 3.05 16.27 6.37
CA GLU A 60 3.78 15.94 5.14
C GLU A 60 4.02 14.44 5.09
N LEU A 61 3.70 13.83 3.95
CA LEU A 61 3.81 12.39 3.71
C LEU A 61 4.88 12.11 2.67
N LYS A 62 5.80 11.18 2.98
CA LYS A 62 6.82 10.70 2.03
C LYS A 62 6.82 9.18 1.97
N ILE A 63 6.96 8.64 0.76
CA ILE A 63 7.11 7.20 0.52
C ILE A 63 8.55 6.81 0.86
N CYS A 64 8.73 5.70 1.58
CA CYS A 64 10.04 5.16 1.93
C CYS A 64 10.10 3.64 1.72
N ASP A 65 11.28 3.07 1.95
CA ASP A 65 11.58 1.63 1.84
C ASP A 65 11.36 1.07 0.42
N PHE A 66 12.35 1.36 -0.43
CA PHE A 66 12.41 0.90 -1.82
C PHE A 66 13.09 -0.48 -1.97
N GLY A 67 13.24 -1.24 -0.88
CA GLY A 67 13.97 -2.52 -0.88
C GLY A 67 13.37 -3.59 -1.81
N LEU A 68 12.09 -3.44 -2.17
CA LEU A 68 11.37 -4.32 -3.11
C LEU A 68 11.01 -3.63 -4.44
N SER A 69 11.40 -2.36 -4.61
CA SER A 69 11.07 -1.57 -5.78
C SER A 69 11.84 -2.04 -7.02
N ARG A 70 11.24 -1.85 -8.20
CA ARG A 70 11.82 -2.34 -9.46
C ARG A 70 11.46 -1.44 -10.64
N GLN A 71 12.37 -1.35 -11.61
CA GLN A 71 12.13 -0.66 -12.87
C GLN A 71 11.22 -1.50 -13.78
N LEU A 72 10.18 -0.88 -14.36
CA LEU A 72 9.14 -1.52 -15.17
C LEU A 72 9.70 -2.25 -16.41
N GLN A 73 10.84 -1.81 -16.95
CA GLN A 73 11.48 -2.40 -18.14
C GLN A 73 12.45 -3.56 -17.85
N SER A 74 12.62 -3.98 -16.59
CA SER A 74 13.59 -5.05 -16.27
C SER A 74 13.00 -6.45 -16.57
N GLU A 75 13.23 -6.95 -17.79
CA GLU A 75 12.72 -8.22 -18.36
C GLU A 75 13.24 -9.51 -17.69
N SER A 76 13.84 -9.49 -16.50
CA SER A 76 14.53 -10.67 -15.99
C SER A 76 14.42 -10.82 -14.49
N GLY A 77 13.43 -11.57 -14.04
CA GLY A 77 13.52 -12.24 -12.75
C GLY A 77 12.16 -12.53 -12.15
N SER A 78 11.89 -13.83 -12.00
CA SER A 78 10.92 -14.39 -11.06
C SER A 78 10.78 -13.50 -9.83
N TYR A 79 9.55 -13.06 -9.55
CA TYR A 79 9.27 -12.27 -8.37
C TYR A 79 9.45 -13.14 -7.13
N SER A 80 10.47 -12.85 -6.30
CA SER A 80 10.71 -13.57 -5.05
C SER A 80 9.43 -13.58 -4.20
N PRO A 81 8.81 -14.75 -3.97
CA PRO A 81 7.68 -14.84 -3.08
C PRO A 81 8.23 -14.98 -1.64
N ARG A 82 7.52 -14.38 -0.66
CA ARG A 82 7.39 -14.87 0.74
C ARG A 82 7.96 -14.06 1.93
N VAL A 83 8.23 -12.75 1.88
CA VAL A 83 8.43 -12.01 3.16
C VAL A 83 7.88 -10.58 3.14
N ALA A 84 6.60 -10.39 2.82
CA ALA A 84 5.96 -9.07 2.92
C ALA A 84 4.52 -9.19 3.42
N THR A 85 3.99 -8.13 4.03
CA THR A 85 2.63 -8.05 4.56
C THR A 85 1.60 -8.31 3.45
N LEU A 86 0.77 -9.34 3.61
CA LEU A 86 -0.23 -9.75 2.60
C LEU A 86 -1.35 -8.71 2.37
N TRP A 87 -1.60 -7.87 3.38
CA TRP A 87 -2.86 -7.14 3.53
C TRP A 87 -3.11 -6.06 2.47
N TYR A 88 -2.04 -5.62 1.81
CA TYR A 88 -2.07 -4.57 0.78
C TYR A 88 -1.73 -5.11 -0.61
N ARG A 89 -1.51 -6.42 -0.75
CA ARG A 89 -1.15 -7.02 -2.05
C ARG A 89 -2.38 -7.11 -2.96
N ALA A 90 -2.16 -6.82 -4.24
CA ALA A 90 -3.16 -6.94 -5.28
C ALA A 90 -3.54 -8.40 -5.56
N LEU A 91 -4.73 -8.60 -6.13
CA LEU A 91 -5.31 -9.92 -6.39
C LEU A 91 -4.43 -10.74 -7.34
N GLU A 92 -3.95 -10.13 -8.41
CA GLU A 92 -3.07 -10.74 -9.41
C GLU A 92 -1.73 -11.19 -8.81
N VAL A 93 -1.21 -10.44 -7.83
CA VAL A 93 0.02 -10.81 -7.11
C VAL A 93 -0.25 -12.00 -6.19
N LEU A 94 -1.38 -12.01 -5.49
CA LEU A 94 -1.80 -13.13 -4.64
C LEU A 94 -2.14 -14.40 -5.44
N ALA A 95 -2.62 -14.23 -6.68
CA ALA A 95 -2.91 -15.33 -7.60
C ALA A 95 -1.65 -15.89 -8.30
N GLY A 96 -0.48 -15.31 -8.05
CA GLY A 96 0.79 -15.79 -8.59
C GLY A 96 1.08 -15.35 -10.02
N ALA A 97 0.53 -14.21 -10.48
CA ALA A 97 0.85 -13.69 -11.80
C ALA A 97 2.36 -13.42 -11.94
N GLU A 98 2.96 -13.97 -13.00
CA GLU A 98 4.38 -13.79 -13.33
C GLU A 98 4.68 -12.42 -13.93
N THR A 99 3.65 -11.69 -14.37
CA THR A 99 3.74 -10.35 -14.94
C THR A 99 2.59 -9.50 -14.42
N TYR A 100 2.90 -8.31 -13.92
CA TYR A 100 1.90 -7.33 -13.48
C TYR A 100 2.41 -5.90 -13.72
N SER A 101 1.47 -4.94 -13.74
CA SER A 101 1.77 -3.53 -14.01
C SER A 101 1.86 -2.72 -12.71
N SER A 102 2.12 -1.42 -12.84
CA SER A 102 2.10 -0.47 -11.72
C SER A 102 0.74 -0.36 -11.01
N ALA A 103 -0.32 -0.97 -11.56
CA ALA A 103 -1.63 -1.07 -10.94
C ALA A 103 -1.62 -1.77 -9.55
N VAL A 104 -0.62 -2.62 -9.27
CA VAL A 104 -0.47 -3.26 -7.94
C VAL A 104 -0.23 -2.24 -6.82
N ASP A 105 0.47 -1.14 -7.11
CA ASP A 105 0.66 -0.04 -6.17
C ASP A 105 -0.68 0.68 -5.93
N MET A 106 -1.51 0.83 -6.96
CA MET A 106 -2.83 1.47 -6.84
C MET A 106 -3.80 0.65 -5.98
N TRP A 107 -3.73 -0.68 -6.04
CA TRP A 107 -4.45 -1.54 -5.10
C TRP A 107 -4.04 -1.28 -3.65
N SER A 108 -2.73 -1.21 -3.42
CA SER A 108 -2.15 -0.94 -2.09
C SER A 108 -2.62 0.42 -1.57
N VAL A 109 -2.59 1.46 -2.42
CA VAL A 109 -3.09 2.81 -2.13
C VAL A 109 -4.57 2.79 -1.70
N GLY A 110 -5.41 2.02 -2.39
CA GLY A 110 -6.83 1.85 -2.02
C GLY A 110 -7.01 1.20 -0.64
N CYS A 111 -6.23 0.16 -0.35
CA CYS A 111 -6.24 -0.50 0.96
C CYS A 111 -5.80 0.46 2.09
N ILE A 112 -4.77 1.28 1.85
CA ILE A 112 -4.28 2.30 2.79
C ILE A 112 -5.33 3.37 3.05
N MET A 113 -6.02 3.85 2.00
CA MET A 113 -7.12 4.81 2.13
C MET A 113 -8.24 4.26 3.02
N ALA A 114 -8.64 3.00 2.79
CA ALA A 114 -9.65 2.35 3.59
C ALA A 114 -9.21 2.18 5.05
N GLU A 115 -7.96 1.80 5.31
CA GLU A 115 -7.44 1.70 6.69
C GLU A 115 -7.43 3.06 7.40
N MET A 116 -7.07 4.14 6.71
CA MET A 116 -7.13 5.48 7.30
C MET A 116 -8.55 5.89 7.72
N LEU A 117 -9.56 5.55 6.91
CA LEU A 117 -10.97 5.85 7.16
C LEU A 117 -11.59 4.96 8.23
N LEU A 118 -11.22 3.68 8.26
CA LEU A 118 -11.84 2.68 9.12
C LEU A 118 -11.05 2.42 10.42
N LYS A 119 -9.78 2.85 10.47
CA LYS A 119 -8.80 2.52 11.53
C LYS A 119 -8.56 1.02 11.70
N GLN A 120 -8.92 0.24 10.69
CA GLN A 120 -8.72 -1.21 10.63
C GLN A 120 -8.23 -1.57 9.23
N VAL A 121 -7.31 -2.53 9.18
CA VAL A 121 -6.82 -3.09 7.93
C VAL A 121 -7.99 -3.68 7.14
N LEU A 122 -8.16 -3.25 5.89
CA LEU A 122 -9.30 -3.63 5.05
C LEU A 122 -9.38 -5.16 4.84
N PHE A 123 -8.26 -5.78 4.49
CA PHE A 123 -8.15 -7.21 4.24
C PHE A 123 -7.07 -7.84 5.12
N LYS A 124 -7.41 -8.17 6.37
CA LYS A 124 -6.46 -8.74 7.33
C LYS A 124 -6.59 -10.26 7.41
N ARG A 125 -5.71 -11.01 6.75
CA ARG A 125 -5.65 -12.49 6.86
C ARG A 125 -4.23 -13.00 7.07
N ARG A 126 -4.11 -14.28 7.45
CA ARG A 126 -2.84 -14.91 7.83
C ARG A 126 -2.20 -15.69 6.70
N CYS A 127 -2.96 -16.10 5.69
CA CYS A 127 -2.45 -16.80 4.51
C CYS A 127 -3.07 -16.26 3.22
N GLU A 128 -2.41 -16.55 2.09
CA GLU A 128 -2.80 -16.06 0.76
C GLU A 128 -4.20 -16.54 0.35
N ILE A 129 -4.55 -17.80 0.65
CA ILE A 129 -5.87 -18.37 0.34
C ILE A 129 -6.98 -17.60 1.07
N GLU A 130 -6.80 -17.33 2.37
CA GLU A 130 -7.76 -16.55 3.14
C GLU A 130 -7.85 -15.09 2.63
N GLN A 131 -6.71 -14.51 2.26
CA GLN A 131 -6.61 -13.16 1.72
C GLN A 131 -7.39 -13.03 0.41
N LEU A 132 -7.21 -13.97 -0.52
CA LEU A 132 -7.97 -14.06 -1.76
C LEU A 132 -9.47 -14.17 -1.47
N ARG A 133 -9.87 -15.09 -0.58
CA ARG A 133 -11.28 -15.30 -0.22
C ARG A 133 -11.95 -14.03 0.30
N ILE A 134 -11.30 -13.29 1.20
CA ILE A 134 -11.91 -12.07 1.75
C ILE A 134 -12.06 -10.97 0.69
N ILE A 135 -11.11 -10.86 -0.24
CA ILE A 135 -11.18 -9.92 -1.35
C ILE A 135 -12.38 -10.25 -2.25
N TYR A 136 -12.50 -11.50 -2.72
CA TYR A 136 -13.62 -11.94 -3.56
C TYR A 136 -14.99 -11.70 -2.92
N MET A 137 -15.15 -12.09 -1.64
CA MET A 137 -16.40 -11.90 -0.91
C MET A 137 -16.77 -10.40 -0.76
N SER A 138 -15.77 -9.55 -0.54
CA SER A 138 -15.98 -8.11 -0.31
C SER A 138 -16.26 -7.34 -1.60
N SER A 139 -15.75 -7.82 -2.74
CA SER A 139 -16.01 -7.22 -4.07
C SER A 139 -17.35 -7.62 -4.68
N GLY A 140 -18.15 -8.47 -4.00
CA GLY A 140 -19.41 -8.99 -4.55
C GLY A 140 -19.21 -9.97 -5.72
N ILE A 141 -17.97 -10.39 -5.96
CA ILE A 141 -17.61 -11.43 -6.93
C ILE A 141 -17.72 -12.76 -6.18
N GLY A 142 -18.95 -13.12 -5.81
CA GLY A 142 -19.26 -14.42 -5.22
C GLY A 142 -19.42 -15.47 -6.32
N CYS A 143 -18.86 -16.65 -6.10
CA CYS A 143 -19.25 -17.87 -6.81
C CYS A 143 -20.72 -18.23 -6.51
#